data_AF-A0A943IL40-F1
#
_entry.id   AF-A0A943IL40-F1
#
_cell.length_a   1.000
_cell.length_b   1.000
_cell.length_c   1.000
_cell.angle_alpha   90.00
_cell.angle_beta   90.00
_cell.angle_gamma   90.00
#
_symmetry.space_group_name_H-M   'P 1'
#
loop_
_entity.id
_entity.type
_entity.pdbx_description
1 polymer ?
#
loop_
_entity_poly.entity_id
_entity_poly.type
_entity_poly.pdbx_seq_one_letter_code
_entity_poly.pdbx_strand_id
1 'polypeptide(L)'
;MTSFDFLSGFNNIDPKFILDAIDLMQTVEASDAEKEIMNMENYTIHKKRSVRRSVLVAAAVIALLCAMCVGAYAVNLFGIRDAVMGSQIVSDNYANGEYAGKKLADGMTISMQGCIGSPEYEASREFNAFLSAYEANGYNGDALHQPLGDWGEAHRRLYNGLYMETLVNKFLEISEKYELTPWDELYEGSGYASFCEIIGSDGFLTLESPSRQGVPDYRVWNDGSFSYGDDWSTGGEEESFCTVAINRRVKGSMSIDCLSLDDAHEYHEWSYTTARGETVSVYSGSHQFIVLYNGENAFISLISQPGDSLGDDEIKAYVESVDLSALDKIGHTNLPA
;
A
#
# COMPACT_ATOMS: atom_id res chain seq x y z
N MET A 1 -1.87 -19.56 11.60
CA MET A 1 -0.49 -20.03 11.36
C MET A 1 0.27 -18.81 10.88
N THR A 2 1.18 -18.29 11.69
CA THR A 2 1.85 -17.02 11.39
C THR A 2 2.94 -17.25 10.33
N SER A 3 3.31 -16.22 9.58
CA SER A 3 4.48 -16.25 8.68
C SER A 3 5.78 -16.59 9.42
N PHE A 4 5.84 -16.36 10.74
CA PHE A 4 6.91 -16.81 11.63
C PHE A 4 6.88 -18.33 11.87
N ASP A 5 5.71 -18.97 11.94
CA ASP A 5 5.58 -20.44 12.00
C ASP A 5 5.99 -21.09 10.67
N PHE A 6 5.72 -20.42 9.55
CA PHE A 6 6.11 -20.89 8.21
C PHE A 6 7.63 -20.78 7.98
N LEU A 7 8.25 -19.67 8.40
CA LEU A 7 9.70 -19.45 8.26
C LEU A 7 10.53 -20.18 9.34
N SER A 8 10.02 -20.34 10.56
CA SER A 8 10.66 -21.19 11.58
C SER A 8 10.64 -22.68 11.20
N GLY A 9 9.68 -23.09 10.36
CA GLY A 9 9.68 -24.40 9.69
C GLY A 9 10.90 -24.62 8.79
N PHE A 10 11.41 -23.58 8.13
CA PHE A 10 12.63 -23.65 7.29
C PHE A 10 13.92 -23.63 8.12
N ASN A 11 13.95 -22.90 9.24
CA ASN A 11 15.11 -22.89 10.15
C ASN A 11 15.33 -24.21 10.90
N ASN A 12 14.31 -25.08 10.95
CA ASN A 12 14.38 -26.42 11.54
C ASN A 12 14.64 -27.53 10.51
N ILE A 13 14.86 -27.19 9.24
CA ILE A 13 15.30 -28.17 8.25
C ILE A 13 16.75 -28.51 8.57
N ASP A 14 16.98 -29.75 9.03
CA ASP A 14 18.32 -30.28 9.26
C ASP A 14 19.18 -30.01 8.00
N PRO A 15 20.32 -29.33 8.11
CA PRO A 15 21.21 -29.01 6.99
C PRO A 15 21.55 -30.23 6.13
N LYS A 16 21.47 -31.44 6.71
CA LYS A 16 21.61 -32.70 6.00
C LYS A 16 20.57 -32.88 4.87
N PHE A 17 19.33 -32.44 5.03
CA PHE A 17 18.31 -32.53 3.97
C PHE A 17 18.61 -31.59 2.80
N ILE A 18 19.19 -30.42 3.08
CA ILE A 18 19.61 -29.47 2.04
C ILE A 18 20.83 -30.02 1.30
N LEU A 19 21.79 -30.59 2.03
CA LEU A 19 22.96 -31.24 1.45
C LEU A 19 22.58 -32.49 0.64
N ASP A 20 21.65 -33.31 1.12
CA ASP A 20 21.12 -34.48 0.41
C ASP A 20 20.36 -34.06 -0.86
N ALA A 21 19.67 -32.90 -0.85
CA ALA A 21 19.01 -32.36 -2.04
C ALA A 21 20.00 -31.80 -3.08
N ILE A 22 21.08 -31.16 -2.63
CA ILE A 22 22.17 -30.70 -3.50
C ILE A 22 22.93 -31.90 -4.09
N ASP A 23 23.22 -32.91 -3.28
CA ASP A 23 23.86 -34.16 -3.73
C ASP A 23 22.95 -34.92 -4.72
N LEU A 24 21.63 -34.91 -4.51
CA LEU A 24 20.66 -35.46 -5.45
C LEU A 24 20.65 -34.69 -6.79
N MET A 25 20.76 -33.36 -6.78
CA MET A 25 20.82 -32.56 -8.01
C MET A 25 22.15 -32.74 -8.75
N GLN A 26 23.27 -32.79 -8.03
CA GLN A 26 24.60 -33.03 -8.60
C GLN A 26 24.76 -34.46 -9.13
N THR A 27 24.16 -35.45 -8.48
CA THR A 27 24.13 -36.84 -8.98
C THR A 27 23.23 -37.02 -10.20
N VAL A 28 22.19 -36.20 -10.38
CA VAL A 28 21.37 -36.17 -11.60
C VAL A 28 22.15 -35.56 -12.77
N GLU A 29 22.85 -34.45 -12.56
CA GLU A 29 23.72 -33.83 -13.58
C GLU A 29 24.90 -34.73 -13.95
N ALA A 30 25.53 -35.37 -12.96
CA ALA A 30 26.58 -36.36 -13.20
C ALA A 30 26.05 -37.62 -13.91
N SER A 31 24.84 -38.09 -13.58
CA SER A 31 24.17 -39.22 -14.27
C SER A 31 23.95 -38.94 -15.76
N ASP A 32 23.63 -37.70 -16.11
CA ASP A 32 23.30 -37.34 -17.48
C ASP A 32 24.57 -37.06 -18.31
N ALA A 33 25.62 -36.52 -17.69
CA ALA A 33 26.96 -36.46 -18.27
C ALA A 33 27.60 -37.86 -18.42
N GLU A 34 27.43 -38.76 -17.44
CA GLU A 34 27.93 -40.14 -17.51
C GLU A 34 27.15 -40.99 -18.52
N LYS A 35 25.86 -40.73 -18.77
CA LYS A 35 25.07 -41.38 -19.83
C LYS A 35 25.49 -40.97 -21.24
N GLU A 36 25.97 -39.74 -21.44
CA GLU A 36 26.56 -39.34 -22.73
C GLU A 36 27.91 -40.04 -22.97
N ILE A 37 28.70 -40.28 -21.91
CA ILE A 37 30.00 -40.94 -22.01
C ILE A 37 29.87 -42.47 -22.08
N MET A 38 28.87 -43.08 -21.44
CA MET A 38 28.66 -44.55 -21.42
C MET A 38 27.96 -45.12 -22.65
N ASN A 39 27.53 -44.32 -23.62
CA ASN A 39 26.97 -44.83 -24.88
C ASN A 39 28.02 -45.38 -25.85
N MET A 40 29.30 -45.49 -25.44
CA MET A 40 30.37 -46.06 -26.27
C MET A 40 31.00 -47.36 -25.76
N GLU A 41 30.51 -48.02 -24.69
CA GLU A 41 31.02 -49.37 -24.35
C GLU A 41 30.04 -50.21 -23.50
N ASN A 42 30.09 -51.52 -23.71
CA ASN A 42 29.05 -52.52 -23.43
C ASN A 42 28.79 -52.92 -21.95
N TYR A 43 27.51 -53.30 -21.70
CA TYR A 43 26.97 -54.35 -20.80
C TYR A 43 27.19 -54.32 -19.25
N THR A 44 26.11 -54.14 -18.47
CA THR A 44 25.38 -55.20 -17.69
C THR A 44 24.39 -54.61 -16.65
N ILE A 45 23.39 -55.42 -16.28
CA ILE A 45 22.12 -55.11 -15.60
C ILE A 45 22.27 -54.78 -14.10
N HIS A 46 21.64 -53.69 -13.59
CA HIS A 46 21.12 -53.64 -12.20
C HIS A 46 19.84 -52.77 -12.02
N LYS A 47 18.86 -53.37 -11.32
CA LYS A 47 17.60 -52.85 -10.71
C LYS A 47 17.12 -51.41 -11.05
N LYS A 48 16.05 -51.33 -11.87
CA LYS A 48 15.18 -50.14 -12.00
C LYS A 48 14.33 -49.94 -10.73
N ARG A 49 14.76 -49.09 -9.79
CA ARG A 49 13.85 -48.47 -8.79
C ARG A 49 13.09 -47.32 -9.47
N SER A 50 11.82 -47.13 -9.11
CA SER A 50 10.84 -46.36 -9.87
C SER A 50 11.06 -44.84 -9.84
N VAL A 51 12.00 -44.34 -10.65
CA VAL A 51 12.21 -42.89 -10.91
C VAL A 51 10.91 -42.21 -11.36
N ARG A 52 10.03 -42.94 -12.06
CA ARG A 52 8.73 -42.42 -12.53
C ARG A 52 7.81 -41.90 -11.42
N ARG A 53 7.82 -42.52 -10.23
CA ARG A 53 6.97 -42.08 -9.11
C ARG A 53 7.52 -40.82 -8.46
N SER A 54 8.84 -40.72 -8.30
CA SER A 54 9.49 -39.54 -7.72
C SER A 54 9.35 -38.30 -8.62
N VAL A 55 9.46 -38.47 -9.95
CA VAL A 55 9.25 -37.37 -10.92
C VAL A 55 7.79 -36.92 -10.94
N LEU A 56 6.83 -37.85 -10.86
CA LEU A 56 5.40 -37.52 -10.79
C LEU A 56 5.03 -36.76 -9.52
N VAL A 57 5.61 -37.13 -8.37
CA VAL A 57 5.39 -36.43 -7.10
C VAL A 57 6.02 -35.03 -7.14
N ALA A 58 7.25 -34.90 -7.66
CA ALA A 58 7.89 -33.60 -7.81
C ALA A 58 7.11 -32.65 -8.75
N ALA A 59 6.65 -33.15 -9.90
CA ALA A 59 5.83 -32.38 -10.83
C ALA A 59 4.47 -32.00 -10.22
N ALA A 60 3.85 -32.88 -9.43
CA ALA A 60 2.61 -32.58 -8.72
C ALA A 60 2.82 -31.51 -7.65
N VAL A 61 3.93 -31.56 -6.89
CA VAL A 61 4.28 -30.54 -5.89
C VAL A 61 4.59 -29.20 -6.55
N ILE A 62 5.32 -29.18 -7.66
CA ILE A 62 5.58 -27.95 -8.44
C ILE A 62 4.27 -27.41 -9.01
N ALA A 63 3.39 -28.25 -9.56
CA ALA A 63 2.09 -27.81 -10.05
C ALA A 63 1.19 -27.27 -8.93
N LEU A 64 1.25 -27.85 -7.73
CA LEU A 64 0.53 -27.37 -6.54
C LEU A 64 1.12 -26.04 -6.05
N LEU A 65 2.44 -25.90 -6.00
CA LEU A 65 3.12 -24.64 -5.69
C LEU A 65 2.82 -23.57 -6.72
N CYS A 66 2.87 -23.88 -8.02
CA CYS A 66 2.48 -22.97 -9.10
C CYS A 66 0.99 -22.62 -9.03
N ALA A 67 0.10 -23.56 -8.72
CA ALA A 67 -1.33 -23.28 -8.53
C ALA A 67 -1.59 -22.43 -7.27
N MET A 68 -0.79 -22.58 -6.22
CA MET A 68 -0.82 -21.72 -5.03
C MET A 68 -0.25 -20.33 -5.31
N CYS A 69 0.80 -20.21 -6.12
CA CYS A 69 1.34 -18.92 -6.56
C CYS A 69 0.38 -18.20 -7.51
N VAL A 70 -0.28 -18.91 -8.44
CA VAL A 70 -1.30 -18.34 -9.33
C VAL A 70 -2.57 -18.02 -8.53
N GLY A 71 -2.92 -18.82 -7.52
CA GLY A 71 -3.99 -18.50 -6.57
C GLY A 71 -3.69 -17.20 -5.82
N ALA A 72 -2.50 -17.06 -5.24
CA ALA A 72 -2.08 -15.86 -4.51
C ALA A 72 -1.85 -14.62 -5.40
N TYR A 73 -1.63 -14.81 -6.71
CA TYR A 73 -1.55 -13.72 -7.69
C TYR A 73 -2.92 -13.37 -8.31
N ALA A 74 -3.88 -14.30 -8.26
CA ALA A 74 -5.26 -14.10 -8.74
C ALA A 74 -6.22 -13.62 -7.65
N VAL A 75 -5.87 -13.78 -6.38
CA VAL A 75 -6.44 -12.98 -5.28
C VAL A 75 -5.50 -11.78 -5.17
N ASN A 76 -5.96 -10.56 -5.40
CA ASN A 76 -5.20 -9.30 -5.17
C ASN A 76 -4.79 -9.16 -3.70
N LEU A 77 -3.89 -10.03 -3.21
CA LEU A 77 -3.45 -10.09 -1.83
C LEU A 77 -2.31 -9.09 -1.62
N PHE A 78 -2.56 -7.82 -1.96
CA PHE A 78 -1.61 -6.74 -1.74
C PHE A 78 -1.60 -6.36 -0.27
N GLY A 79 -0.51 -6.64 0.43
CA GLY A 79 -0.30 -6.22 1.82
C GLY A 79 -0.03 -4.72 1.91
N ILE A 80 -0.10 -4.13 3.10
CA ILE A 80 0.45 -2.78 3.32
C ILE A 80 1.96 -2.75 3.01
N ARG A 81 2.63 -3.89 3.17
CA ARG A 81 4.03 -4.10 2.72
C ARG A 81 4.25 -3.70 1.27
N ASP A 82 3.27 -3.93 0.41
CA ASP A 82 3.37 -3.56 -1.00
C ASP A 82 3.16 -2.07 -1.21
N ALA A 83 2.57 -1.35 -0.26
CA ALA A 83 2.48 0.11 -0.26
C ALA A 83 3.63 0.79 0.52
N VAL A 84 4.43 0.06 1.30
CA VAL A 84 5.57 0.63 2.04
C VAL A 84 6.70 1.01 1.08
N MET A 85 7.15 2.26 1.16
CA MET A 85 8.24 2.84 0.35
C MET A 85 9.57 2.92 1.10
N GLY A 86 9.54 2.88 2.42
CA GLY A 86 10.73 2.98 3.27
C GLY A 86 10.42 2.60 4.72
N SER A 87 11.45 2.16 5.44
CA SER A 87 11.37 1.69 6.83
C SER A 87 12.13 2.58 7.81
N GLN A 88 12.39 3.84 7.42
CA GLN A 88 13.02 4.85 8.28
C GLN A 88 12.38 6.20 7.96
N ILE A 89 11.98 6.92 8.99
CA ILE A 89 11.46 8.28 8.87
C ILE A 89 12.32 9.24 9.69
N VAL A 90 12.30 10.51 9.32
CA VAL A 90 12.88 11.58 10.12
C VAL A 90 11.76 12.17 10.98
N SER A 91 11.68 11.78 12.25
CA SER A 91 10.66 12.25 13.17
C SER A 91 11.21 13.31 14.14
N ASP A 92 10.30 14.14 14.66
CA ASP A 92 10.61 15.07 15.74
C ASP A 92 10.88 14.27 17.02
N ASN A 93 12.09 14.41 17.55
CA ASN A 93 12.49 13.74 18.78
C ASN A 93 12.30 14.68 19.95
N TYR A 94 11.68 14.19 21.02
CA TYR A 94 11.52 14.91 22.28
C TYR A 94 12.24 14.15 23.40
N ALA A 95 13.17 14.82 24.08
CA ALA A 95 13.85 14.28 25.25
C ALA A 95 13.34 14.98 26.50
N ASN A 96 12.74 14.23 27.43
CA ASN A 96 12.12 14.78 28.66
C ASN A 96 11.05 15.86 28.39
N GLY A 97 10.33 15.77 27.27
CA GLY A 97 9.31 16.74 26.87
C GLY A 97 9.83 17.99 26.16
N GLU A 98 11.15 18.13 25.97
CA GLU A 98 11.75 19.21 25.17
C GLU A 98 12.13 18.72 23.78
N TYR A 99 11.91 19.56 22.76
CA TYR A 99 12.30 19.26 21.38
C TYR A 99 13.82 19.10 21.29
N ALA A 100 14.26 17.89 20.99
CA ALA A 100 15.66 17.48 20.92
C ALA A 100 16.18 17.39 19.47
N GLY A 101 15.45 17.99 18.52
CA GLY A 101 15.76 17.96 17.09
C GLY A 101 15.12 16.78 16.39
N LYS A 102 15.50 16.56 15.12
CA LYS A 102 15.02 15.44 14.31
C LYS A 102 15.88 14.20 14.51
N LYS A 103 15.29 13.01 14.57
CA LYS A 103 16.00 11.73 14.66
C LYS A 103 15.47 10.76 13.61
N LEU A 104 16.35 9.87 13.13
CA LEU A 104 15.91 8.68 12.41
C LEU A 104 15.16 7.75 13.37
N ALA A 105 13.91 7.44 13.03
CA ALA A 105 13.08 6.46 13.73
C ALA A 105 12.80 5.25 12.82
N ASP A 106 12.57 4.10 13.44
CA ASP A 106 12.11 2.87 12.78
C ASP A 106 10.62 3.00 12.42
N GLY A 107 10.32 3.97 11.56
CA GLY A 107 8.99 4.24 11.04
C GLY A 107 8.78 3.67 9.65
N MET A 108 7.56 3.77 9.14
CA MET A 108 7.25 3.38 7.75
C MET A 108 6.65 4.55 7.00
N THR A 109 7.07 4.74 5.74
CA THR A 109 6.37 5.61 4.81
C THR A 109 5.57 4.76 3.84
N ILE A 110 4.26 4.97 3.81
CA ILE A 110 3.28 4.21 3.03
C ILE A 110 2.79 5.11 1.90
N SER A 111 2.80 4.59 0.67
CA SER A 111 2.20 5.24 -0.48
C SER A 111 0.67 5.26 -0.33
N MET A 112 0.06 6.42 -0.59
CA MET A 112 -1.40 6.57 -0.56
C MET A 112 -2.03 6.51 -1.95
N GLN A 113 -1.24 6.17 -2.98
CA GLN A 113 -1.63 6.23 -4.38
C GLN A 113 -1.41 4.93 -5.15
N GLY A 114 -0.74 3.94 -4.57
CA GLY A 114 -0.51 2.68 -5.25
C GLY A 114 0.29 1.66 -4.44
N CYS A 115 0.46 0.48 -5.04
CA CYS A 115 1.27 -0.61 -4.52
C CYS A 115 2.47 -0.91 -5.44
N ILE A 116 3.44 -1.68 -4.94
CA ILE A 116 4.65 -2.07 -5.66
C ILE A 116 4.34 -2.56 -7.08
N GLY A 117 5.11 -2.05 -8.05
CA GLY A 117 4.92 -2.34 -9.47
C GLY A 117 3.87 -1.47 -10.18
N SER A 118 3.09 -0.66 -9.47
CA SER A 118 2.26 0.39 -10.09
C SER A 118 3.08 1.65 -10.40
N PRO A 119 2.82 2.36 -11.52
CA PRO A 119 3.48 3.64 -11.81
C PRO A 119 3.33 4.66 -10.68
N GLU A 120 2.17 4.71 -10.04
CA GLU A 120 1.85 5.61 -8.94
C GLU A 120 2.74 5.35 -7.72
N TYR A 121 2.92 4.09 -7.34
CA TYR A 121 3.82 3.72 -6.25
C TYR A 121 5.28 4.06 -6.57
N GLU A 122 5.74 3.72 -7.78
CA GLU A 122 7.13 3.95 -8.19
C GLU A 122 7.46 5.44 -8.24
N ALA A 123 6.53 6.26 -8.73
CA ALA A 123 6.60 7.71 -8.70
C ALA A 123 6.63 8.26 -7.27
N SER A 124 5.71 7.81 -6.40
CA SER A 124 5.64 8.19 -4.99
C SER A 124 6.95 7.87 -4.26
N ARG A 125 7.51 6.67 -4.51
CA ARG A 125 8.75 6.20 -3.87
C ARG A 125 9.94 7.05 -4.29
N GLU A 126 10.06 7.34 -5.59
CA GLU A 126 11.15 8.16 -6.12
C GLU A 126 11.07 9.61 -5.63
N PHE A 127 9.87 10.20 -5.64
CA PHE A 127 9.68 11.57 -5.16
C PHE A 127 9.98 11.67 -3.67
N ASN A 128 9.49 10.72 -2.85
CA ASN A 128 9.78 10.70 -1.42
C ASN A 128 11.26 10.50 -1.12
N ALA A 129 11.95 9.60 -1.84
CA ALA A 129 13.39 9.42 -1.70
C ALA A 129 14.17 10.71 -2.04
N PHE A 130 13.74 11.42 -3.10
CA PHE A 130 14.31 12.72 -3.44
C PHE A 130 14.04 13.77 -2.36
N LEU A 131 12.80 13.88 -1.88
CA LEU A 131 12.40 14.84 -0.85
C LEU A 131 13.18 14.60 0.45
N SER A 132 13.29 13.35 0.90
CA SER A 132 14.08 12.99 2.08
C SER A 132 15.55 13.36 1.92
N ALA A 133 16.16 13.11 0.76
CA ALA A 133 17.54 13.51 0.49
C ALA A 133 17.69 15.04 0.40
N TYR A 134 16.71 15.73 -0.16
CA TYR A 134 16.66 17.19 -0.25
C TYR A 134 16.64 17.83 1.14
N GLU A 135 15.75 17.36 2.03
CA GLU A 135 15.63 17.82 3.41
C GLU A 135 16.86 17.49 4.26
N ALA A 136 17.41 16.27 4.14
CA ALA A 136 18.57 15.82 4.92
C ALA A 136 19.85 16.64 4.62
N ASN A 137 19.98 17.18 3.41
CA ASN A 137 21.11 18.04 3.04
C ASN A 137 20.99 19.47 3.59
N GLY A 138 20.01 19.74 4.45
CA GLY A 138 19.88 21.03 5.12
C GLY A 138 19.61 22.15 4.13
N TYR A 139 18.92 21.86 3.02
CA TYR A 139 18.24 22.87 2.20
C TYR A 139 17.05 23.47 2.99
N ASN A 140 17.36 23.98 4.18
CA ASN A 140 16.59 24.94 4.99
C ASN A 140 16.98 26.37 4.60
N GLY A 141 17.43 26.58 3.36
CA GLY A 141 17.22 27.89 2.78
C GLY A 141 15.72 28.00 2.66
N ASP A 142 15.06 28.70 3.60
CA ASP A 142 14.12 29.77 3.29
C ASP A 142 13.18 30.11 4.45
N ALA A 143 13.53 31.20 5.12
CA ALA A 143 12.56 32.05 5.80
C ALA A 143 11.76 32.94 4.82
N LEU A 144 11.70 32.60 3.52
CA LEU A 144 11.12 33.42 2.45
C LEU A 144 10.41 32.54 1.41
N HIS A 145 9.16 32.84 1.07
CA HIS A 145 8.50 32.25 -0.08
C HIS A 145 9.37 32.36 -1.34
N GLN A 146 9.84 31.23 -1.87
CA GLN A 146 10.54 31.22 -3.15
C GLN A 146 9.55 31.08 -4.30
N PRO A 147 9.86 31.68 -5.47
CA PRO A 147 9.07 31.48 -6.67
C PRO A 147 9.04 29.98 -7.02
N LEU A 148 7.86 29.48 -7.38
CA LEU A 148 7.66 28.08 -7.77
C LEU A 148 7.72 27.86 -9.29
N GLY A 149 8.00 28.92 -10.05
CA GLY A 149 7.79 28.98 -11.51
C GLY A 149 6.30 29.07 -11.87
N ASP A 150 6.00 29.37 -13.14
CA ASP A 150 4.62 29.60 -13.60
C ASP A 150 3.69 28.41 -13.30
N TRP A 151 4.16 27.19 -13.53
CA TRP A 151 3.39 25.98 -13.26
C TRP A 151 3.16 25.80 -11.75
N GLY A 152 4.22 25.93 -10.93
CA GLY A 152 4.10 25.74 -9.48
C GLY A 152 3.23 26.79 -8.80
N GLU A 153 3.25 28.04 -9.28
CA GLU A 153 2.35 29.09 -8.78
C GLU A 153 0.89 28.80 -9.14
N ALA A 154 0.62 28.32 -10.36
CA ALA A 154 -0.71 27.93 -10.79
C ALA A 154 -1.27 26.75 -9.99
N HIS A 155 -0.40 25.81 -9.56
CA HIS A 155 -0.80 24.57 -8.89
C HIS A 155 -0.52 24.55 -7.38
N ARG A 156 -0.11 25.68 -6.78
CA ARG A 156 0.26 25.77 -5.37
C ARG A 156 -0.81 25.23 -4.43
N ARG A 157 -2.09 25.45 -4.75
CA ARG A 157 -3.22 24.97 -3.93
C ARG A 157 -3.46 23.46 -4.03
N LEU A 158 -3.05 22.85 -5.14
CA LEU A 158 -3.24 21.42 -5.39
C LEU A 158 -2.17 20.59 -4.69
N TYR A 159 -0.96 21.14 -4.57
CA TYR A 159 0.22 20.43 -4.09
C TYR A 159 0.96 21.20 -3.00
N ASN A 160 0.41 21.19 -1.78
CA ASN A 160 0.99 21.92 -0.64
C ASN A 160 2.43 21.51 -0.28
N GLY A 161 2.87 20.29 -0.66
CA GLY A 161 4.24 19.82 -0.44
C GLY A 161 5.27 20.34 -1.46
N LEU A 162 4.84 21.04 -2.52
CA LEU A 162 5.73 21.61 -3.53
C LEU A 162 6.04 23.08 -3.22
N TYR A 163 6.97 23.29 -2.28
CA TYR A 163 7.28 24.63 -1.77
C TYR A 163 8.54 25.27 -2.37
N MET A 164 9.17 24.63 -3.36
CA MET A 164 10.33 25.14 -4.12
C MET A 164 10.24 24.76 -5.59
N GLU A 165 10.76 25.59 -6.50
CA GLU A 165 10.85 25.28 -7.93
C GLU A 165 11.61 23.96 -8.20
N THR A 166 12.63 23.64 -7.40
CA THR A 166 13.34 22.34 -7.47
C THR A 166 12.42 21.16 -7.22
N LEU A 167 11.52 21.26 -6.22
CA LEU A 167 10.54 20.21 -5.91
C LEU A 167 9.50 20.10 -7.03
N VAL A 168 9.05 21.23 -7.57
CA VAL A 168 8.13 21.29 -8.72
C VAL A 168 8.74 20.62 -9.94
N ASN A 169 9.98 20.97 -10.30
CA ASN A 169 10.67 20.39 -11.46
C ASN A 169 10.85 18.88 -11.29
N LYS A 170 11.21 18.41 -10.08
CA LYS A 170 11.34 16.98 -9.83
C LYS A 170 10.00 16.25 -9.89
N PHE A 171 8.94 16.87 -9.36
CA PHE A 171 7.58 16.35 -9.45
C PHE A 171 7.15 16.17 -10.92
N LEU A 172 7.38 17.17 -11.78
CA LEU A 172 7.06 17.11 -13.20
C LEU A 172 7.90 16.08 -13.97
N GLU A 173 9.21 16.01 -13.69
CA GLU A 173 10.11 14.99 -14.24
C GLU A 173 9.61 13.58 -13.93
N ILE A 174 9.21 13.32 -12.68
CA ILE A 174 8.67 12.03 -12.23
C ILE A 174 7.31 11.76 -12.90
N SER A 175 6.45 12.77 -12.98
CA SER A 175 5.13 12.65 -13.64
C SER A 175 5.30 12.18 -15.08
N GLU A 176 6.20 12.83 -15.84
CA GLU A 176 6.50 12.45 -17.22
C GLU A 176 7.11 11.04 -17.32
N LYS A 177 8.07 10.72 -16.45
CA LYS A 177 8.77 9.42 -16.43
C LYS A 177 7.83 8.23 -16.23
N TYR A 178 6.82 8.38 -15.38
CA TYR A 178 5.86 7.32 -15.05
C TYR A 178 4.52 7.46 -15.81
N GLU A 179 4.45 8.38 -16.78
CA GLU A 179 3.24 8.65 -17.57
C GLU A 179 2.01 8.99 -16.70
N LEU A 180 2.24 9.71 -15.60
CA LEU A 180 1.20 10.14 -14.67
C LEU A 180 0.78 11.58 -14.94
N THR A 181 -0.51 11.85 -14.74
CA THR A 181 -1.12 13.16 -14.98
C THR A 181 -1.23 13.94 -13.67
N PRO A 182 -0.57 15.10 -13.52
CA PRO A 182 -0.85 16.01 -12.42
C PRO A 182 -2.31 16.48 -12.43
N TRP A 183 -2.86 16.73 -11.26
CA TRP A 183 -4.12 17.43 -11.08
C TRP A 183 -3.99 18.89 -11.49
N ASP A 184 -5.04 19.41 -12.13
CA ASP A 184 -5.11 20.79 -12.61
C ASP A 184 -6.17 21.61 -11.86
N GLU A 185 -7.20 20.97 -11.32
CA GLU A 185 -8.27 21.64 -10.57
C GLU A 185 -8.54 20.95 -9.24
N LEU A 186 -8.90 21.76 -8.25
CA LEU A 186 -9.27 21.33 -6.90
C LEU A 186 -10.52 22.07 -6.49
N TYR A 187 -11.53 21.32 -6.06
CA TYR A 187 -12.70 21.84 -5.39
C TYR A 187 -12.69 21.42 -3.91
N GLU A 188 -12.97 22.37 -3.03
CA GLU A 188 -13.10 22.15 -1.59
C GLU A 188 -14.51 22.52 -1.14
N GLY A 189 -15.09 21.72 -0.26
CA GLY A 189 -16.42 21.98 0.27
C GLY A 189 -16.69 21.18 1.53
N SER A 190 -17.92 21.25 2.00
CA SER A 190 -18.35 20.52 3.18
C SER A 190 -19.77 19.99 3.03
N GLY A 191 -20.06 18.92 3.76
CA GLY A 191 -21.35 18.24 3.81
C GLY A 191 -21.45 17.08 2.83
N TYR A 192 -21.96 15.95 3.33
CA TYR A 192 -22.11 14.71 2.56
C TYR A 192 -22.97 14.86 1.31
N ALA A 193 -24.09 15.57 1.38
CA ALA A 193 -24.97 15.76 0.22
C ALA A 193 -24.28 16.52 -0.91
N SER A 194 -23.53 17.58 -0.58
CA SER A 194 -22.77 18.35 -1.56
C SER A 194 -21.61 17.55 -2.13
N PHE A 195 -20.95 16.74 -1.30
CA PHE A 195 -19.92 15.81 -1.74
C PHE A 195 -20.47 14.82 -2.78
N CYS A 196 -21.57 14.13 -2.48
CA CYS A 196 -22.24 13.18 -3.37
C CYS A 196 -22.64 13.79 -4.72
N GLU A 197 -23.12 15.03 -4.71
CA GLU A 197 -23.47 15.77 -5.94
C GLU A 197 -22.24 15.97 -6.85
N ILE A 198 -21.09 16.31 -6.26
CA ILE A 198 -19.84 16.57 -7.00
C ILE A 198 -19.23 15.28 -7.54
N ILE A 199 -19.15 14.23 -6.72
CA ILE A 199 -18.60 12.95 -7.16
C ILE A 199 -19.56 12.15 -8.04
N GLY A 200 -20.81 12.62 -8.19
CA GLY A 200 -21.83 11.96 -9.01
C GLY A 200 -22.22 10.58 -8.49
N SER A 201 -22.04 10.33 -7.19
CA SER A 201 -22.34 9.06 -6.54
C SER A 201 -22.94 9.30 -5.16
N ASP A 202 -24.16 8.80 -4.96
CA ASP A 202 -24.74 8.59 -3.65
C ASP A 202 -24.59 7.12 -3.24
N GLY A 203 -24.77 6.81 -1.95
CA GLY A 203 -24.92 5.42 -1.49
C GLY A 203 -23.64 4.60 -1.30
N PHE A 204 -22.45 5.19 -1.44
CA PHE A 204 -21.20 4.48 -1.11
C PHE A 204 -20.97 4.38 0.41
N LEU A 205 -21.67 5.18 1.23
CA LEU A 205 -21.74 5.01 2.68
C LEU A 205 -23.11 4.46 3.05
N THR A 206 -23.12 3.33 3.76
CA THR A 206 -24.37 2.68 4.17
C THR A 206 -24.87 3.13 5.55
N LEU A 207 -24.13 3.99 6.25
CA LEU A 207 -24.51 4.51 7.56
C LEU A 207 -25.33 5.79 7.41
N GLU A 208 -26.47 5.86 8.11
CA GLU A 208 -27.16 7.13 8.35
C GLU A 208 -26.23 7.99 9.23
N SER A 209 -25.54 8.94 8.59
CA SER A 209 -24.56 9.86 9.16
C SER A 209 -24.96 10.38 10.56
N PRO A 210 -24.23 10.02 11.62
CA PRO A 210 -24.37 10.69 12.90
C PRO A 210 -23.10 11.51 13.16
N SER A 211 -22.84 12.59 12.44
CA SER A 211 -21.94 13.62 12.98
C SER A 211 -22.76 14.67 13.73
N ARG A 212 -22.70 14.63 15.07
CA ARG A 212 -23.18 15.69 15.96
C ARG A 212 -22.10 16.77 16.21
N GLN A 213 -20.86 16.55 15.76
CA GLN A 213 -19.70 17.36 16.15
C GLN A 213 -19.13 18.28 15.04
N GLY A 214 -19.38 18.01 13.75
CA GLY A 214 -18.91 18.87 12.65
C GLY A 214 -19.53 18.55 11.29
N VAL A 215 -19.52 19.52 10.36
CA VAL A 215 -19.89 19.26 8.96
C VAL A 215 -18.67 18.61 8.29
N PRO A 216 -18.79 17.42 7.68
CA PRO A 216 -17.66 16.74 7.07
C PRO A 216 -17.06 17.58 5.94
N ASP A 217 -15.73 17.69 5.88
CA ASP A 217 -15.02 18.45 4.85
C ASP A 217 -14.50 17.52 3.75
N TYR A 218 -14.42 18.04 2.53
CA TYR A 218 -13.89 17.28 1.40
C TYR A 218 -13.09 18.11 0.40
N ARG A 219 -12.26 17.40 -0.35
CA ARG A 219 -11.47 17.86 -1.49
C ARG A 219 -11.70 16.93 -2.66
N VAL A 220 -11.99 17.46 -3.84
CA VAL A 220 -12.17 16.69 -5.08
C VAL A 220 -11.30 17.28 -6.18
N TRP A 221 -10.54 16.44 -6.85
CA TRP A 221 -9.70 16.80 -7.99
C TRP A 221 -10.37 16.47 -9.33
N ASN A 222 -9.86 17.06 -10.41
CA ASN A 222 -10.43 16.97 -11.77
C ASN A 222 -10.49 15.56 -12.37
N ASP A 223 -9.65 14.65 -11.89
CA ASP A 223 -9.64 13.24 -12.29
C ASP A 223 -10.68 12.39 -11.52
N GLY A 224 -11.31 12.95 -10.49
CA GLY A 224 -12.20 12.26 -9.57
C GLY A 224 -11.53 11.62 -8.37
N SER A 225 -10.24 11.87 -8.14
CA SER A 225 -9.60 11.66 -6.85
C SER A 225 -10.27 12.56 -5.80
N PHE A 226 -10.31 12.11 -4.56
CA PHE A 226 -10.86 12.93 -3.46
C PHE A 226 -10.32 12.53 -2.09
N SER A 227 -10.50 13.43 -1.13
CA SER A 227 -10.37 13.17 0.30
C SER A 227 -11.64 13.64 0.99
N TYR A 228 -12.28 12.78 1.78
CA TYR A 228 -13.50 13.07 2.53
C TYR A 228 -13.26 12.71 4.00
N GLY A 229 -13.37 13.68 4.90
CA GLY A 229 -13.21 13.50 6.34
C GLY A 229 -14.55 13.48 7.06
N ASP A 230 -14.73 12.58 8.01
CA ASP A 230 -15.96 12.44 8.79
C ASP A 230 -15.68 11.80 10.17
N ASP A 231 -16.69 11.80 11.04
CA ASP A 231 -16.65 11.08 12.31
C ASP A 231 -17.41 9.75 12.19
N TRP A 232 -16.74 8.64 12.50
CA TRP A 232 -17.36 7.34 12.56
C TRP A 232 -17.77 6.97 13.99
N SER A 233 -19.02 6.54 14.18
CA SER A 233 -19.56 6.10 15.47
C SER A 233 -19.58 4.58 15.56
N THR A 234 -19.07 4.03 16.66
CA THR A 234 -19.13 2.59 16.98
C THR A 234 -20.57 2.10 17.20
N GLY A 235 -21.50 3.01 17.51
CA GLY A 235 -22.84 2.71 17.96
C GLY A 235 -22.89 2.00 19.33
N GLY A 236 -24.07 1.94 19.94
CA GLY A 236 -24.27 1.26 21.23
C GLY A 236 -24.49 2.20 22.43
N GLU A 237 -24.50 1.64 23.64
CA GLU A 237 -24.81 2.38 24.88
C GLU A 237 -23.69 3.32 25.34
N GLU A 238 -22.42 2.98 25.08
CA GLU A 238 -21.24 3.84 25.25
C GLU A 238 -20.70 4.25 23.87
N GLU A 239 -21.41 5.13 23.19
CA GLU A 239 -21.04 5.62 21.87
C GLU A 239 -19.65 6.29 21.89
N SER A 240 -18.71 5.73 21.13
CA SER A 240 -17.40 6.33 20.87
C SER A 240 -17.31 6.80 19.42
N PHE A 241 -16.52 7.86 19.21
CA PHE A 241 -16.29 8.44 17.90
C PHE A 241 -14.83 8.23 17.49
N CYS A 242 -14.62 7.99 16.21
CA CYS A 242 -13.31 7.90 15.59
C CYS A 242 -13.28 8.86 14.40
N THR A 243 -12.35 9.80 14.40
CA THR A 243 -12.17 10.71 13.26
C THR A 243 -11.54 9.92 12.11
N VAL A 244 -12.22 9.85 10.97
CA VAL A 244 -11.79 9.05 9.82
C VAL A 244 -11.69 9.88 8.54
N ALA A 245 -10.86 9.42 7.61
CA ALA A 245 -10.79 9.94 6.26
C ALA A 245 -10.86 8.81 5.23
N ILE A 246 -11.60 9.07 4.15
CA ILE A 246 -11.70 8.26 2.94
C ILE A 246 -10.93 8.98 1.85
N ASN A 247 -9.87 8.37 1.35
CA ASN A 247 -9.13 8.89 0.21
C ASN A 247 -9.30 7.96 -0.98
N ARG A 248 -9.57 8.55 -2.14
CA ARG A 248 -9.55 7.89 -3.45
C ARG A 248 -8.48 8.56 -4.30
N ARG A 249 -7.58 7.76 -4.87
CA ARG A 249 -6.59 8.20 -5.85
C ARG A 249 -6.81 7.42 -7.13
N VAL A 250 -7.19 8.12 -8.20
CA VAL A 250 -7.43 7.51 -9.51
C VAL A 250 -6.11 7.07 -10.11
N LYS A 251 -6.08 5.86 -10.70
CA LYS A 251 -4.90 5.36 -11.39
C LYS A 251 -4.61 6.19 -12.64
N GLY A 252 -3.33 6.42 -12.90
CA GLY A 252 -2.84 7.33 -13.93
C GLY A 252 -2.63 8.76 -13.44
N SER A 253 -2.96 9.07 -12.18
CA SER A 253 -2.79 10.41 -11.61
C SER A 253 -1.56 10.52 -10.74
N MET A 254 -0.92 11.69 -10.77
CA MET A 254 0.23 12.00 -9.91
C MET A 254 -0.23 12.67 -8.62
N SER A 255 0.12 12.06 -7.49
CA SER A 255 0.01 12.66 -6.16
C SER A 255 1.39 12.65 -5.45
N ILE A 256 1.47 13.42 -4.36
CA ILE A 256 2.59 13.41 -3.41
C ILE A 256 2.16 12.83 -2.05
N ASP A 257 0.96 12.26 -1.97
CA ASP A 257 0.39 11.78 -0.72
C ASP A 257 1.08 10.50 -0.27
N CYS A 258 1.68 10.59 0.92
CA CYS A 258 2.18 9.45 1.66
C CYS A 258 1.80 9.59 3.13
N LEU A 259 1.70 8.46 3.81
CA LEU A 259 1.50 8.42 5.25
C LEU A 259 2.77 7.93 5.93
N SER A 260 3.26 8.66 6.92
CA SER A 260 4.37 8.24 7.76
C SER A 260 3.85 7.74 9.10
N LEU A 261 4.35 6.58 9.53
CA LEU A 261 4.08 5.97 10.82
C LEU A 261 5.34 5.96 11.67
N ASP A 262 5.25 6.44 12.90
CA ASP A 262 6.40 6.67 13.78
C ASP A 262 7.06 5.38 14.30
N ASP A 263 6.27 4.36 14.61
CA ASP A 263 6.75 3.04 15.02
C ASP A 263 5.93 1.94 14.34
N ALA A 264 6.54 1.28 13.35
CA ALA A 264 5.88 0.20 12.61
C ALA A 264 5.60 -1.06 13.46
N HIS A 265 6.27 -1.22 14.61
CA HIS A 265 6.06 -2.37 15.49
C HIS A 265 4.76 -2.27 16.31
N GLU A 266 4.16 -1.07 16.42
CA GLU A 266 2.88 -0.88 17.11
C GLU A 266 1.68 -1.43 16.33
N TYR A 267 1.89 -1.80 15.06
CA TYR A 267 0.83 -2.18 14.15
C TYR A 267 0.92 -3.64 13.76
N HIS A 268 -0.23 -4.32 13.76
CA HIS A 268 -0.36 -5.65 13.17
C HIS A 268 -1.07 -5.58 11.81
N GLU A 269 -0.51 -6.30 10.84
CA GLU A 269 -1.08 -6.43 9.49
C GLU A 269 -1.97 -7.66 9.39
N TRP A 270 -3.15 -7.48 8.80
CA TRP A 270 -4.07 -8.57 8.48
C TRP A 270 -4.90 -8.23 7.24
N SER A 271 -5.55 -9.23 6.65
CA SER A 271 -6.43 -9.04 5.50
C SER A 271 -7.87 -9.29 5.87
N TYR A 272 -8.78 -8.51 5.31
CA TYR A 272 -10.22 -8.66 5.46
C TYR A 272 -10.87 -8.80 4.08
N THR A 273 -11.90 -9.64 3.97
CA THR A 273 -12.75 -9.67 2.77
C THR A 273 -14.15 -9.29 3.20
N THR A 274 -14.67 -8.22 2.61
CA THR A 274 -16.00 -7.69 2.92
C THR A 274 -17.09 -8.69 2.52
N ALA A 275 -18.31 -8.47 3.01
CA ALA A 275 -19.49 -9.22 2.56
C ALA A 275 -19.78 -9.05 1.06
N ARG A 276 -19.32 -7.95 0.45
CA ARG A 276 -19.41 -7.64 -0.98
C ARG A 276 -18.29 -8.28 -1.81
N GLY A 277 -17.26 -8.83 -1.18
CA GLY A 277 -16.19 -9.59 -1.81
C GLY A 277 -14.92 -8.79 -2.12
N GLU A 278 -14.83 -7.53 -1.69
CA GLU A 278 -13.57 -6.77 -1.77
C GLU A 278 -12.60 -7.25 -0.70
N THR A 279 -11.37 -7.57 -1.09
CA THR A 279 -10.30 -7.87 -0.14
C THR A 279 -9.48 -6.60 0.12
N VAL A 280 -9.29 -6.27 1.39
CA VAL A 280 -8.49 -5.13 1.85
C VAL A 280 -7.35 -5.61 2.75
N SER A 281 -6.28 -4.81 2.77
CA SER A 281 -5.22 -4.94 3.77
C SER A 281 -5.43 -3.93 4.87
N VAL A 282 -5.38 -4.41 6.10
CA VAL A 282 -5.59 -3.63 7.31
C VAL A 282 -4.31 -3.60 8.12
N TYR A 283 -3.96 -2.41 8.57
CA TYR A 283 -2.89 -2.16 9.50
C TYR A 283 -3.48 -1.43 10.69
N SER A 284 -3.55 -2.12 11.83
CA SER A 284 -4.21 -1.63 13.04
C SER A 284 -3.20 -1.55 14.16
N GLY A 285 -3.14 -0.40 14.82
CA GLY A 285 -2.34 -0.16 16.01
C GLY A 285 -3.16 0.53 17.09
N SER A 286 -2.58 0.79 18.25
CA SER A 286 -3.30 1.42 19.37
C SER A 286 -3.66 2.89 19.13
N HIS A 287 -3.03 3.56 18.16
CA HIS A 287 -3.14 5.01 17.94
C HIS A 287 -3.61 5.40 16.54
N GLN A 288 -3.71 4.43 15.61
CA GLN A 288 -4.22 4.66 14.27
C GLN A 288 -4.60 3.32 13.62
N PHE A 289 -5.51 3.35 12.65
CA PHE A 289 -5.66 2.27 11.69
C PHE A 289 -5.60 2.78 10.25
N ILE A 290 -5.21 1.88 9.35
CA ILE A 290 -5.14 2.10 7.91
C ILE A 290 -5.75 0.88 7.22
N VAL A 291 -6.65 1.13 6.29
CA VAL A 291 -7.21 0.13 5.39
C VAL A 291 -6.85 0.53 3.98
N LEU A 292 -6.25 -0.38 3.21
CA LEU A 292 -5.88 -0.18 1.82
C LEU A 292 -6.65 -1.14 0.92
N TYR A 293 -7.21 -0.57 -0.14
CA TYR A 293 -7.90 -1.29 -1.21
C TYR A 293 -7.31 -0.87 -2.55
N ASN A 294 -6.76 -1.83 -3.29
CA ASN A 294 -6.28 -1.63 -4.65
C ASN A 294 -7.35 -2.10 -5.64
N GLY A 295 -8.22 -1.18 -6.05
CA GLY A 295 -9.29 -1.42 -7.01
C GLY A 295 -8.78 -1.53 -8.45
N GLU A 296 -9.68 -1.61 -9.42
CA GLU A 296 -9.30 -1.63 -10.84
C GLU A 296 -8.89 -0.23 -11.30
N ASN A 297 -9.67 0.79 -10.92
CA ASN A 297 -9.57 2.16 -11.41
C ASN A 297 -8.94 3.11 -10.39
N ALA A 298 -8.99 2.79 -9.10
CA ALA A 298 -8.48 3.66 -8.05
C ALA A 298 -7.80 2.87 -6.92
N PHE A 299 -6.85 3.54 -6.26
CA PHE A 299 -6.33 3.15 -4.97
C PHE A 299 -7.13 3.88 -3.88
N ILE A 300 -7.68 3.14 -2.93
CA ILE A 300 -8.54 3.66 -1.88
C ILE A 300 -7.91 3.38 -0.52
N SER A 301 -7.87 4.40 0.33
CA SER A 301 -7.44 4.27 1.72
C SER A 301 -8.53 4.74 2.67
N LEU A 302 -8.78 4.00 3.73
CA LEU A 302 -9.57 4.43 4.87
C LEU A 302 -8.63 4.55 6.06
N ILE A 303 -8.52 5.73 6.66
CA ILE A 303 -7.57 5.99 7.75
C ILE A 303 -8.26 6.66 8.93
N SER A 304 -7.80 6.41 10.15
CA SER A 304 -8.14 7.27 11.29
C SER A 304 -7.14 8.41 11.47
N GLN A 305 -7.55 9.44 12.21
CA GLN A 305 -6.63 10.48 12.68
C GLN A 305 -5.63 9.88 13.70
N PRO A 306 -4.36 10.35 13.74
CA PRO A 306 -3.44 9.97 14.79
C PRO A 306 -4.01 10.27 16.19
N GLY A 307 -3.99 9.28 17.07
CA GLY A 307 -4.58 9.32 18.40
C GLY A 307 -5.95 8.65 18.49
N ASP A 308 -6.62 8.42 17.35
CA ASP A 308 -7.87 7.68 17.26
C ASP A 308 -7.61 6.29 16.67
N SER A 309 -8.12 5.25 17.32
CA SER A 309 -8.08 3.89 16.78
C SER A 309 -9.34 3.11 17.16
N LEU A 310 -9.57 2.03 16.43
CA LEU A 310 -10.69 1.13 16.58
C LEU A 310 -10.17 -0.29 16.81
N GLY A 311 -10.92 -1.11 17.54
CA GLY A 311 -10.65 -2.55 17.62
C GLY A 311 -10.91 -3.24 16.27
N ASP A 312 -10.31 -4.41 16.05
CA ASP A 312 -10.40 -5.14 14.78
C ASP A 312 -11.85 -5.36 14.29
N ASP A 313 -12.81 -5.62 15.19
CA ASP A 313 -14.21 -5.83 14.81
C ASP A 313 -14.93 -4.52 14.45
N GLU A 314 -14.56 -3.40 15.08
CA GLU A 314 -15.04 -2.06 14.75
C GLU A 314 -14.46 -1.61 13.41
N ILE A 315 -13.18 -1.90 13.13
CA ILE A 315 -12.57 -1.66 11.81
C ILE A 315 -13.32 -2.44 10.74
N LYS A 316 -13.67 -3.72 10.97
CA LYS A 316 -14.49 -4.48 10.00
C LYS A 316 -15.84 -3.81 9.77
N ALA A 317 -16.52 -3.39 10.84
CA ALA A 317 -17.81 -2.70 10.72
C ALA A 317 -17.69 -1.40 9.92
N TYR A 318 -16.63 -0.63 10.14
CA TYR A 318 -16.34 0.58 9.36
C TYR A 318 -16.09 0.24 7.88
N VAL A 319 -15.23 -0.75 7.57
CA VAL A 319 -14.99 -1.17 6.18
C VAL A 319 -16.28 -1.66 5.51
N GLU A 320 -17.13 -2.41 6.21
CA GLU A 320 -18.43 -2.85 5.70
C GLU A 320 -19.40 -1.70 5.43
N SER A 321 -19.22 -0.57 6.11
CA SER A 321 -20.02 0.63 5.88
C SER A 321 -19.65 1.41 4.61
N VAL A 322 -18.51 1.09 3.99
CA VAL A 322 -17.99 1.74 2.79
C VAL A 322 -18.06 0.78 1.60
N ASP A 323 -18.82 1.13 0.57
CA ASP A 323 -18.86 0.41 -0.71
C ASP A 323 -17.62 0.76 -1.55
N LEU A 324 -16.55 0.00 -1.33
CA LEU A 324 -15.27 0.15 -2.03
C LEU A 324 -15.42 -0.07 -3.55
N SER A 325 -16.28 -0.99 -3.98
CA SER A 325 -16.57 -1.21 -5.40
C SER A 325 -17.26 -0.02 -6.05
N ALA A 326 -18.20 0.62 -5.34
CA ALA A 326 -18.85 1.84 -5.82
C ALA A 326 -17.83 2.97 -5.95
N LEU A 327 -16.99 3.16 -4.93
CA LEU A 327 -15.91 4.17 -4.95
C LEU A 327 -14.91 3.92 -6.09
N ASP A 328 -14.50 2.68 -6.33
CA ASP A 328 -13.58 2.35 -7.43
C ASP A 328 -14.18 2.76 -8.79
N LYS A 329 -15.48 2.55 -8.97
CA LYS A 329 -16.20 2.78 -10.23
C LYS A 329 -16.74 4.20 -10.43
N ILE A 330 -16.46 5.13 -9.51
CA ILE A 330 -16.83 6.54 -9.70
C ILE A 330 -16.25 7.03 -11.03
N GLY A 331 -17.15 7.50 -11.89
CA GLY A 331 -16.84 8.05 -13.21
C GLY A 331 -16.48 9.54 -13.14
N HIS A 332 -16.92 10.30 -14.13
CA HIS A 332 -16.65 11.74 -14.21
C HIS A 332 -17.21 12.50 -13.01
N THR A 333 -16.38 13.34 -12.40
CA THR A 333 -16.78 14.30 -11.38
C THR A 333 -17.27 15.60 -12.02
N ASN A 334 -18.28 16.22 -11.40
CA ASN A 334 -18.83 17.50 -11.84
C ASN A 334 -18.26 18.60 -10.96
N LEU A 335 -17.03 19.03 -11.23
CA LEU A 335 -16.46 20.16 -10.53
C LEU A 335 -17.26 21.43 -10.86
N PRO A 336 -17.72 22.19 -9.85
CA PRO A 336 -18.30 23.51 -10.07
C PRO A 336 -17.27 24.45 -10.71
N ALA A 337 -17.75 25.29 -11.63
CA ALA A 337 -16.95 26.27 -12.36
C ALA A 337 -16.51 27.48 -11.53
#